data_AF-A0A6I1I2I3-F1
#
_entry.id   AF-A0A6I1I2I3-F1
#
_cell.length_a   1.000
_cell.length_b   1.000
_cell.length_c   1.000
_cell.angle_alpha   90.00
_cell.angle_beta   90.00
_cell.angle_gamma   90.00
#
_symmetry.space_group_name_H-M   'P 1'
#
loop_
_entity.id
_entity.type
_entity.pdbx_description
1 polymer ?
#
loop_
_entity_poly.entity_id
_entity_poly.type
_entity_poly.pdbx_seq_one_letter_code
_entity_poly.pdbx_strand_id
1 'polypeptide(L)'
;MRALAGRWLAGMHAYTDTLAQRRPLWMVTLAIDETNLSEGLRAACASSAMLLLGLLFDHPDFSWAAIGAFWTCLADAAGTRRMRFVSMVGFGLLSTVAGGLTALAAGHGVAAAAIAVLLFSWAGALARIWGAATAQVAILAATACVVMVTHPLASMTQTAPFLGLYMFGCLFATVLSFTVWRIHPFGPSRRAIRAAYSRLAGIARDNARFLEQGPALPDAAAHGASYRSQARAALEAARVALA
;
A
#
# COMPACT_ATOMS: atom_id res chain seq x y z
N MET A 1 42.25 21.11 -9.88
CA MET A 1 41.06 20.58 -10.61
C MET A 1 40.03 19.85 -9.73
N ARG A 2 40.40 19.13 -8.65
CA ARG A 2 39.43 18.41 -7.78
C ARG A 2 38.45 19.29 -6.97
N ALA A 3 38.83 20.53 -6.63
CA ALA A 3 37.98 21.44 -5.85
C ALA A 3 36.79 22.03 -6.62
N LEU A 4 36.88 22.10 -7.97
CA LEU A 4 35.80 22.60 -8.81
C LEU A 4 34.67 21.56 -8.92
N ALA A 5 34.99 20.27 -9.02
CA ALA A 5 34.01 19.19 -9.14
C ALA A 5 33.08 19.08 -7.91
N GLY A 6 33.59 19.33 -6.70
CA GLY A 6 32.79 19.32 -5.47
C GLY A 6 31.76 20.47 -5.39
N ARG A 7 32.11 21.65 -5.93
CA ARG A 7 31.21 22.81 -6.00
C ARG A 7 30.08 22.60 -7.02
N TRP A 8 30.37 21.92 -8.13
CA TRP A 8 29.36 21.55 -9.12
C TRP A 8 28.36 20.53 -8.56
N LEU A 9 28.83 19.51 -7.84
CA LEU A 9 27.95 18.53 -7.18
C LEU A 9 27.09 19.18 -6.09
N ALA A 10 27.65 20.08 -5.28
CA ALA A 10 26.88 20.81 -4.26
C ALA A 10 25.82 21.75 -4.88
N GLY A 11 26.17 22.42 -5.98
CA GLY A 11 25.23 23.26 -6.75
C GLY A 11 24.09 22.46 -7.37
N MET A 12 24.37 21.26 -7.88
CA MET A 12 23.33 20.37 -8.44
C MET A 12 22.36 19.86 -7.36
N HIS A 13 22.84 19.54 -6.15
CA HIS A 13 21.96 19.14 -5.04
C HIS A 13 21.06 20.30 -4.56
N ALA A 14 21.59 21.53 -4.51
CA ALA A 14 20.80 22.71 -4.19
C ALA A 14 19.76 23.03 -5.27
N TYR A 15 20.08 22.75 -6.54
CA TYR A 15 19.14 22.92 -7.66
C TYR A 15 18.01 21.87 -7.63
N THR A 16 18.31 20.62 -7.24
CA THR A 16 17.27 19.59 -7.07
C THR A 16 16.34 19.88 -5.89
N ASP A 17 16.87 20.42 -4.78
CA ASP A 17 16.06 20.78 -3.61
C ASP A 17 15.12 21.97 -3.89
N THR A 18 15.58 22.95 -4.67
CA THR A 18 14.75 24.11 -5.07
C THR A 18 13.69 23.75 -6.11
N LEU A 19 13.98 22.80 -7.02
CA LEU A 19 12.98 22.22 -7.93
C LEU A 19 11.93 21.38 -7.20
N ALA A 20 12.31 20.67 -6.13
CA ALA A 20 11.36 19.95 -5.29
C ALA A 20 10.40 20.89 -4.53
N GLN A 21 10.90 22.06 -4.10
CA GLN A 21 10.08 23.08 -3.43
C GLN A 21 9.13 23.85 -4.35
N ARG A 22 9.40 23.91 -5.66
CA ARG A 22 8.58 24.63 -6.65
C ARG A 22 7.64 23.73 -7.47
N ARG A 23 7.29 22.54 -6.98
CA ARG A 23 6.29 21.72 -7.67
C ARG A 23 4.89 22.32 -7.50
N PRO A 24 4.21 22.67 -8.61
CA PRO A 24 2.89 23.28 -8.54
C PRO A 24 1.85 22.25 -8.05
N LEU A 25 0.86 22.71 -7.28
CA LEU A 25 -0.14 21.90 -6.57
C LEU A 25 -0.99 20.98 -7.46
N TRP A 26 -0.94 21.12 -8.79
CA TRP A 26 -1.61 20.21 -9.74
C TRP A 26 -0.79 18.94 -10.06
N MET A 27 0.47 18.87 -9.62
CA MET A 27 1.34 17.69 -9.69
C MET A 27 1.22 16.79 -8.44
N VAL A 28 0.09 16.83 -7.74
CA VAL A 28 -0.26 15.90 -6.65
C VAL A 28 -0.67 14.52 -7.19
N THR A 29 -0.82 14.37 -8.49
CA THR A 29 -1.13 13.08 -9.10
C THR A 29 0.14 12.28 -9.34
N LEU A 30 0.37 11.29 -8.47
CA LEU A 30 1.49 10.34 -8.41
C LEU A 30 2.72 10.86 -7.67
N ALA A 31 2.67 10.74 -6.34
CA ALA A 31 3.87 10.57 -5.52
C ALA A 31 4.53 9.23 -5.90
N ILE A 32 5.16 9.16 -7.08
CA ILE A 32 5.88 7.98 -7.61
C ILE A 32 7.00 7.55 -6.64
N ASP A 33 7.51 8.49 -5.84
CA ASP A 33 8.53 8.22 -4.81
C ASP A 33 7.95 7.51 -3.56
N GLU A 34 6.64 7.64 -3.32
CA GLU A 34 5.93 6.96 -2.22
C GLU A 34 5.24 5.67 -2.67
N THR A 35 4.83 5.60 -3.95
CA THR A 35 4.19 4.40 -4.51
C THR A 35 5.24 3.37 -4.88
N ASN A 36 5.21 2.22 -4.21
CA ASN A 36 6.13 1.13 -4.50
C ASN A 36 5.74 0.49 -5.84
N LEU A 37 6.32 0.96 -6.95
CA LEU A 37 6.06 0.44 -8.31
C LEU A 37 6.23 -1.09 -8.38
N SER A 38 7.11 -1.65 -7.54
CA SER A 38 7.33 -3.10 -7.45
C SER A 38 6.11 -3.86 -6.91
N GLU A 39 5.31 -3.26 -6.02
CA GLU A 39 4.06 -3.87 -5.51
C GLU A 39 2.99 -3.89 -6.59
N GLY A 40 2.85 -2.80 -7.35
CA GLY A 40 1.93 -2.72 -8.49
C GLY A 40 2.31 -3.69 -9.60
N LEU A 41 3.61 -3.78 -9.94
CA LEU A 41 4.10 -4.73 -10.94
C LEU A 41 3.87 -6.18 -10.50
N ARG A 42 4.08 -6.51 -9.22
CA ARG A 42 3.75 -7.82 -8.67
C ARG A 42 2.27 -8.14 -8.85
N ALA A 43 1.38 -7.22 -8.50
CA ALA A 43 -0.05 -7.41 -8.64
C ALA A 43 -0.46 -7.61 -10.11
N ALA A 44 0.12 -6.83 -11.03
CA ALA A 44 -0.11 -6.96 -12.46
C ALA A 44 0.43 -8.30 -13.02
N CYS A 45 1.62 -8.72 -12.61
CA CYS A 45 2.18 -10.01 -13.01
C CYS A 45 1.35 -11.18 -12.46
N ALA A 46 0.91 -11.10 -11.21
CA ALA A 46 0.09 -12.13 -10.58
C ALA A 46 -1.26 -12.30 -11.30
N SER A 47 -1.96 -11.20 -11.58
CA SER A 47 -3.24 -11.25 -12.28
C SER A 47 -3.08 -11.66 -13.75
N SER A 48 -2.07 -11.12 -14.44
CA SER A 48 -1.80 -11.47 -15.84
C SER A 48 -1.43 -12.95 -15.99
N ALA A 49 -0.67 -13.52 -15.06
CA ALA A 49 -0.36 -14.95 -15.06
C ALA A 49 -1.63 -15.82 -14.96
N MET A 50 -2.58 -15.46 -14.09
CA MET A 50 -3.86 -16.18 -13.99
C MET A 50 -4.71 -16.04 -15.26
N LEU A 51 -4.74 -14.87 -15.88
CA LEU A 51 -5.44 -14.67 -17.15
C LEU A 51 -4.81 -15.46 -18.29
N LEU A 52 -3.47 -15.52 -18.35
CA LEU A 52 -2.76 -16.34 -19.33
C LEU A 52 -3.04 -17.83 -19.15
N LEU A 53 -3.14 -18.31 -17.91
CA LEU A 53 -3.60 -19.68 -17.65
C LEU A 53 -5.04 -19.89 -18.13
N GLY A 54 -5.93 -18.93 -17.88
CA GLY A 54 -7.30 -18.98 -18.40
C GLY A 54 -7.37 -19.09 -19.92
N LEU A 55 -6.54 -18.34 -20.63
CA LEU A 55 -6.43 -18.41 -22.10
C LEU A 55 -5.86 -19.75 -22.56
N LEU A 56 -4.89 -20.30 -21.85
CA LEU A 56 -4.26 -21.58 -22.22
C LEU A 56 -5.20 -22.77 -22.00
N PHE A 57 -6.03 -22.73 -20.96
CA PHE A 57 -6.99 -23.77 -20.63
C PHE A 57 -8.39 -23.54 -21.23
N ASP A 58 -8.58 -22.47 -22.00
CA ASP A 58 -9.87 -22.05 -22.56
C ASP A 58 -11.01 -21.97 -21.51
N HIS A 59 -10.64 -21.55 -20.29
CA HIS A 59 -11.55 -21.47 -19.15
C HIS A 59 -11.69 -20.00 -18.71
N PRO A 60 -12.79 -19.31 -19.06
CA PRO A 60 -12.97 -17.88 -18.78
C PRO A 60 -13.10 -17.56 -17.27
N ASP A 61 -13.42 -18.56 -16.45
CA ASP A 61 -13.57 -18.42 -15.00
C ASP A 61 -12.25 -18.05 -14.30
N PHE A 62 -11.09 -18.23 -14.94
CA PHE A 62 -9.79 -17.79 -14.43
C PHE A 62 -9.71 -16.26 -14.22
N SER A 63 -10.62 -15.49 -14.80
CA SER A 63 -10.80 -14.07 -14.47
C SER A 63 -11.02 -13.85 -12.97
N TRP A 64 -11.74 -14.75 -12.29
CA TRP A 64 -11.95 -14.71 -10.84
C TRP A 64 -10.68 -15.04 -10.05
N ALA A 65 -9.89 -16.00 -10.53
CA ALA A 65 -8.55 -16.25 -9.98
C ALA A 65 -7.65 -15.03 -10.12
N ALA A 66 -7.71 -14.32 -11.25
CA ALA A 66 -6.95 -13.09 -11.47
C ALA A 66 -7.35 -11.96 -10.52
N ILE A 67 -8.65 -11.79 -10.26
CA ILE A 67 -9.18 -10.82 -9.27
C ILE A 67 -8.69 -11.18 -7.86
N GLY A 68 -8.82 -12.45 -7.47
CA GLY A 68 -8.31 -12.94 -6.18
C GLY A 68 -6.82 -12.72 -6.01
N ALA A 69 -6.03 -13.03 -7.05
CA ALA A 69 -4.59 -12.80 -7.07
C ALA A 69 -4.22 -11.32 -6.89
N PHE A 70 -4.90 -10.44 -7.63
CA PHE A 70 -4.68 -8.99 -7.57
C PHE A 70 -4.98 -8.43 -6.17
N TRP A 71 -6.14 -8.73 -5.60
CA TRP A 71 -6.49 -8.26 -4.27
C TRP A 71 -5.65 -8.88 -3.16
N THR A 72 -5.22 -10.13 -3.31
CA THR A 72 -4.27 -10.74 -2.37
C THR A 72 -2.94 -9.98 -2.35
N CYS A 73 -2.48 -9.49 -3.50
CA CYS A 73 -1.32 -8.58 -3.54
C CYS A 73 -1.60 -7.21 -2.90
N LEU A 74 -2.83 -6.70 -2.93
CA LEU A 74 -3.23 -5.49 -2.20
C LEU A 74 -3.39 -5.72 -0.70
N ALA A 75 -3.73 -6.94 -0.27
CA ALA A 75 -3.88 -7.31 1.13
C ALA A 75 -2.55 -7.52 1.85
N ASP A 76 -1.43 -7.43 1.13
CA ASP A 76 -0.09 -7.55 1.69
C ASP A 76 0.22 -6.35 2.60
N ALA A 77 0.16 -6.58 3.91
CA ALA A 77 0.41 -5.54 4.91
C ALA A 77 1.90 -5.20 5.01
N ALA A 78 2.25 -3.92 5.05
CA ALA A 78 3.61 -3.49 5.33
C ALA A 78 4.02 -3.95 6.75
N GLY A 79 5.08 -4.75 6.88
CA GLY A 79 5.50 -5.27 8.17
C GLY A 79 6.39 -6.52 8.08
N THR A 80 6.48 -7.26 9.19
CA THR A 80 7.31 -8.48 9.26
C THR A 80 6.83 -9.56 8.27
N ARG A 81 7.71 -10.49 7.89
CA ARG A 81 7.35 -11.62 6.99
C ARG A 81 6.14 -12.41 7.48
N ARG A 82 5.99 -12.58 8.81
CA ARG A 82 4.83 -13.28 9.40
C ARG A 82 3.55 -12.48 9.21
N MET A 83 3.59 -11.17 9.41
CA MET A 83 2.42 -10.30 9.26
C MET A 83 1.95 -10.26 7.79
N ARG A 84 2.88 -10.14 6.83
CA ARG A 84 2.58 -10.25 5.39
C ARG A 84 1.86 -11.56 5.06
N PHE A 85 2.41 -12.69 5.52
CA PHE A 85 1.84 -14.00 5.27
C PHE A 85 0.45 -14.14 5.88
N VAL A 86 0.28 -13.73 7.15
CA VAL A 86 -1.02 -13.76 7.84
C VAL A 86 -2.05 -12.86 7.14
N SER A 87 -1.66 -11.68 6.66
CA SER A 87 -2.58 -10.78 5.95
C SER A 87 -3.00 -11.33 4.60
N MET A 88 -2.06 -11.85 3.79
CA MET A 88 -2.39 -12.42 2.46
C MET A 88 -3.23 -13.69 2.57
N VAL A 89 -2.85 -14.62 3.46
CA VAL A 89 -3.61 -15.87 3.67
C VAL A 89 -4.93 -15.58 4.37
N GLY A 90 -4.94 -14.69 5.37
CA GLY A 90 -6.15 -14.26 6.06
C GLY A 90 -7.14 -13.60 5.10
N PHE A 91 -6.66 -12.75 4.20
CA PHE A 91 -7.48 -12.20 3.11
C PHE A 91 -8.02 -13.31 2.21
N GLY A 92 -7.17 -14.21 1.69
CA GLY A 92 -7.62 -15.29 0.81
C GLY A 92 -8.70 -16.16 1.44
N LEU A 93 -8.53 -16.55 2.71
CA LEU A 93 -9.52 -17.32 3.47
C LEU A 93 -10.80 -16.54 3.73
N LEU A 94 -10.70 -15.33 4.28
CA LEU A 94 -11.85 -14.51 4.62
C LEU A 94 -12.66 -14.12 3.40
N SER A 95 -12.02 -13.66 2.33
CA SER A 95 -12.68 -13.27 1.08
C SER A 95 -13.33 -14.46 0.38
N THR A 96 -12.71 -15.65 0.39
CA THR A 96 -13.32 -16.85 -0.21
C THR A 96 -14.56 -17.29 0.57
N VAL A 97 -14.48 -17.32 1.91
CA VAL A 97 -15.61 -17.74 2.75
C VAL A 97 -16.71 -16.70 2.74
N ALA A 98 -16.41 -15.44 3.08
CA ALA A 98 -17.40 -14.38 3.13
C ALA A 98 -17.97 -14.08 1.74
N GLY A 99 -17.12 -14.02 0.71
CA GLY A 99 -17.55 -13.81 -0.67
C GLY A 99 -18.40 -14.95 -1.21
N GLY A 100 -18.01 -16.20 -0.94
CA GLY A 100 -18.81 -17.38 -1.29
C GLY A 100 -20.18 -17.42 -0.61
N LEU A 101 -20.25 -17.08 0.69
CA LEU A 101 -21.51 -16.94 1.41
C LEU A 101 -22.39 -15.84 0.82
N THR A 102 -21.78 -14.73 0.39
CA THR A 102 -22.51 -13.61 -0.21
C THR A 102 -23.03 -13.96 -1.61
N ALA A 103 -22.24 -14.71 -2.41
CA ALA A 103 -22.67 -15.22 -3.71
C ALA A 103 -23.80 -16.25 -3.61
N LEU A 104 -23.77 -17.12 -2.59
CA LEU A 104 -24.86 -18.04 -2.28
C LEU A 104 -26.13 -17.28 -1.84
N ALA A 105 -25.98 -16.29 -0.96
CA ALA A 105 -27.09 -15.44 -0.54
C ALA A 105 -27.72 -14.70 -1.74
N ALA A 106 -26.91 -14.29 -2.72
CA ALA A 106 -27.41 -13.69 -3.96
C ALA A 106 -28.25 -14.66 -4.82
N GLY A 107 -27.98 -15.96 -4.75
CA GLY A 107 -28.81 -17.00 -5.38
C GLY A 107 -30.24 -17.07 -4.81
N HIS A 108 -30.45 -16.63 -3.56
CA HIS A 108 -31.77 -16.59 -2.92
C HIS A 108 -32.53 -15.27 -3.12
N GLY A 109 -31.95 -14.33 -3.86
CA GLY A 109 -32.58 -13.07 -4.23
C GLY A 109 -31.88 -11.83 -3.68
N VAL A 110 -32.31 -10.67 -4.17
CA VAL A 110 -31.67 -9.37 -3.94
C VAL A 110 -31.65 -8.98 -2.45
N ALA A 111 -32.72 -9.28 -1.70
CA ALA A 111 -32.80 -8.95 -0.29
C ALA A 111 -31.76 -9.74 0.55
N ALA A 112 -31.61 -11.04 0.26
CA ALA A 112 -30.61 -11.88 0.92
C ALA A 112 -29.19 -11.42 0.60
N ALA A 113 -28.92 -11.06 -0.67
CA ALA A 113 -27.64 -10.47 -1.08
C ALA A 113 -27.33 -9.18 -0.31
N ALA A 114 -28.30 -8.26 -0.22
CA ALA A 114 -28.14 -6.97 0.45
C ALA A 114 -27.84 -7.14 1.94
N ILE A 115 -28.54 -8.06 2.62
CA ILE A 115 -28.31 -8.36 4.03
C ILE A 115 -26.91 -8.96 4.23
N ALA A 116 -26.51 -9.92 3.39
CA ALA A 116 -25.20 -10.53 3.49
C ALA A 116 -24.07 -9.49 3.29
N VAL A 117 -24.15 -8.66 2.25
CA VAL A 117 -23.19 -7.57 2.00
C VAL A 117 -23.14 -6.60 3.18
N LEU A 118 -24.29 -6.20 3.72
CA LEU A 118 -24.37 -5.29 4.84
C LEU A 118 -23.67 -5.88 6.08
N LEU A 119 -23.95 -7.13 6.41
CA LEU A 119 -23.36 -7.81 7.56
C LEU A 119 -21.84 -7.95 7.44
N PHE A 120 -21.34 -8.42 6.29
CA PHE A 120 -19.89 -8.59 6.10
C PHE A 120 -19.16 -7.26 5.98
N SER A 121 -19.76 -6.23 5.36
CA SER A 121 -19.17 -4.90 5.30
C SER A 121 -19.15 -4.23 6.67
N TRP A 122 -20.20 -4.41 7.47
CA TRP A 122 -20.26 -3.90 8.84
C TRP A 122 -19.23 -4.60 9.74
N ALA A 123 -19.17 -5.94 9.70
CA ALA A 123 -18.15 -6.70 10.41
C ALA A 123 -16.73 -6.29 9.98
N GLY A 124 -16.51 -6.09 8.68
CA GLY A 124 -15.23 -5.62 8.16
C GLY A 124 -14.88 -4.21 8.62
N ALA A 125 -15.86 -3.32 8.74
CA ALA A 125 -15.66 -1.97 9.27
C ALA A 125 -15.30 -1.97 10.77
N LEU A 126 -15.88 -2.88 11.56
CA LEU A 126 -15.56 -3.09 12.98
C LEU A 126 -14.16 -3.69 13.17
N ALA A 127 -13.68 -4.48 12.20
CA ALA A 127 -12.37 -5.11 12.27
C ALA A 127 -11.19 -4.11 12.34
N ARG A 128 -11.44 -2.83 12.06
CA ARG A 128 -10.48 -1.74 12.25
C ARG A 128 -9.99 -1.58 13.69
N ILE A 129 -10.75 -2.06 14.68
CA ILE A 129 -10.38 -2.00 16.10
C ILE A 129 -9.10 -2.80 16.39
N TRP A 130 -8.82 -3.84 15.59
CA TRP A 130 -7.65 -4.72 15.77
C TRP A 130 -6.38 -4.25 15.05
N GLY A 131 -6.37 -3.04 14.50
CA GLY A 131 -5.19 -2.41 13.89
C GLY A 131 -5.24 -2.31 12.36
N ALA A 132 -4.24 -1.61 11.80
CA ALA A 132 -4.22 -1.19 10.40
C ALA A 132 -4.15 -2.36 9.40
N ALA A 133 -3.39 -3.42 9.69
CA ALA A 133 -3.31 -4.57 8.79
C ALA A 133 -4.62 -5.36 8.73
N THR A 134 -5.28 -5.55 9.86
CA THR A 134 -6.59 -6.21 9.94
C THR A 134 -7.65 -5.36 9.24
N ALA A 135 -7.61 -4.04 9.42
CA ALA A 135 -8.46 -3.09 8.70
C ALA A 135 -8.35 -3.23 7.17
N GLN A 136 -7.12 -3.30 6.65
CA GLN A 136 -6.84 -3.43 5.22
C GLN A 136 -7.35 -4.77 4.66
N VAL A 137 -7.12 -5.87 5.36
CA VAL A 137 -7.62 -7.19 4.95
C VAL A 137 -9.15 -7.22 4.97
N ALA A 138 -9.77 -6.65 6.01
CA ALA A 138 -11.21 -6.66 6.20
C ALA A 138 -11.95 -5.80 5.17
N ILE A 139 -11.44 -4.61 4.84
CA ILE A 139 -12.05 -3.75 3.80
C ILE A 139 -11.95 -4.41 2.43
N LEU A 140 -10.81 -5.03 2.09
CA LEU A 140 -10.66 -5.76 0.83
C LEU A 140 -11.58 -6.99 0.78
N ALA A 141 -11.70 -7.74 1.87
CA ALA A 141 -12.62 -8.88 1.94
C ALA A 141 -14.08 -8.43 1.76
N ALA A 142 -14.47 -7.30 2.35
CA ALA A 142 -15.80 -6.72 2.14
C ALA A 142 -16.03 -6.33 0.67
N THR A 143 -15.03 -5.72 0.00
CA THR A 143 -15.14 -5.45 -1.44
C THR A 143 -15.27 -6.73 -2.26
N ALA A 144 -14.64 -7.83 -1.82
CA ALA A 144 -14.80 -9.12 -2.46
C ALA A 144 -16.21 -9.68 -2.35
N CYS A 145 -16.85 -9.53 -1.19
CA CYS A 145 -18.25 -9.89 -1.03
C CYS A 145 -19.15 -9.15 -2.02
N VAL A 146 -18.96 -7.84 -2.19
CA VAL A 146 -19.74 -7.03 -3.12
C VAL A 146 -19.56 -7.50 -4.57
N VAL A 147 -18.33 -7.78 -5.00
CA VAL A 147 -18.07 -8.23 -6.37
C VAL A 147 -18.62 -9.63 -6.61
N MET A 148 -18.50 -10.54 -5.64
CA MET A 148 -18.99 -11.91 -5.78
C MET A 148 -20.52 -12.01 -5.83
N VAL A 149 -21.27 -11.02 -5.32
CA VAL A 149 -22.73 -10.94 -5.51
C VAL A 149 -23.13 -10.87 -6.98
N THR A 150 -22.27 -10.34 -7.85
CA THR A 150 -22.56 -10.26 -9.29
C THR A 150 -22.60 -11.65 -9.96
N HIS A 151 -22.13 -12.69 -9.26
CA HIS A 151 -22.17 -14.08 -9.72
C HIS A 151 -23.01 -14.93 -8.76
N PRO A 152 -24.36 -14.87 -8.85
CA PRO A 152 -25.24 -15.61 -7.94
C PRO A 152 -25.10 -17.12 -8.13
N LEU A 153 -24.81 -17.82 -7.04
CA LEU A 153 -24.63 -19.27 -7.04
C LEU A 153 -25.87 -19.95 -6.47
N ALA A 154 -26.56 -20.76 -7.29
CA ALA A 154 -27.80 -21.44 -6.91
C ALA A 154 -27.59 -22.86 -6.35
N SER A 155 -26.40 -23.46 -6.55
CA SER A 155 -26.10 -24.84 -6.13
C SER A 155 -24.70 -24.95 -5.53
N MET A 156 -24.58 -25.70 -4.43
CA MET A 156 -23.29 -26.02 -3.79
C MET A 156 -22.31 -26.75 -4.74
N THR A 157 -22.83 -27.46 -5.75
CA THR A 157 -22.00 -28.16 -6.74
C THR A 157 -21.21 -27.20 -7.64
N GLN A 158 -21.72 -25.99 -7.86
CA GLN A 158 -21.04 -24.94 -8.64
C GLN A 158 -20.19 -24.03 -7.75
N THR A 159 -20.53 -23.94 -6.46
CA THR A 159 -19.78 -23.12 -5.49
C THR A 159 -18.36 -23.63 -5.26
N ALA A 160 -18.19 -24.93 -5.05
CA ALA A 160 -16.88 -25.51 -4.75
C ALA A 160 -15.80 -25.24 -5.83
N PRO A 161 -16.05 -25.51 -7.13
CA PRO A 161 -15.06 -25.22 -8.16
C PRO A 161 -14.78 -23.71 -8.32
N PHE A 162 -15.81 -22.87 -8.22
CA PHE A 162 -15.67 -21.41 -8.30
C PHE A 162 -14.80 -20.85 -7.15
N LEU A 163 -15.12 -21.20 -5.90
CA LEU A 163 -14.33 -20.80 -4.72
C LEU A 163 -12.92 -21.40 -4.79
N GLY A 164 -12.78 -22.63 -5.30
CA GLY A 164 -11.49 -23.29 -5.49
C GLY A 164 -10.59 -22.52 -6.45
N LEU A 165 -11.15 -22.06 -7.57
CA LEU A 165 -10.43 -21.28 -8.58
C LEU A 165 -10.03 -19.89 -8.05
N TYR A 166 -10.94 -19.22 -7.34
CA TYR A 166 -10.63 -17.96 -6.66
C TYR A 166 -9.51 -18.12 -5.63
N MET A 167 -9.63 -19.14 -4.76
CA MET A 167 -8.63 -19.47 -3.75
C MET A 167 -7.28 -19.82 -4.36
N PHE A 168 -7.27 -20.52 -5.51
CA PHE A 168 -6.05 -20.82 -6.24
C PHE A 168 -5.33 -19.54 -6.66
N GLY A 169 -6.05 -18.54 -7.17
CA GLY A 169 -5.49 -17.22 -7.47
C GLY A 169 -4.86 -16.53 -6.25
N CYS A 170 -5.56 -16.57 -5.11
CA CYS A 170 -5.05 -16.01 -3.85
C CYS A 170 -3.78 -16.73 -3.36
N LEU A 171 -3.78 -18.06 -3.40
CA LEU A 171 -2.64 -18.87 -3.01
C LEU A 171 -1.44 -18.64 -3.94
N PHE A 172 -1.68 -18.59 -5.25
CA PHE A 172 -0.66 -18.30 -6.24
C PHE A 172 -0.01 -16.94 -5.99
N ALA A 173 -0.82 -15.89 -5.78
CA ALA A 173 -0.31 -14.56 -5.46
C ALA A 173 0.52 -14.53 -4.17
N THR A 174 0.11 -15.30 -3.17
CA THR A 174 0.88 -15.48 -1.92
C THR A 174 2.23 -16.13 -2.21
N VAL A 175 2.26 -17.26 -2.92
CA VAL A 175 3.51 -17.95 -3.28
C VAL A 175 4.42 -17.05 -4.11
N LEU A 176 3.89 -16.38 -5.13
CA LEU A 176 4.63 -15.46 -5.99
C LEU A 176 5.24 -14.31 -5.18
N SER A 177 4.51 -13.80 -4.20
CA SER A 177 4.93 -12.72 -3.31
C SER A 177 6.07 -13.08 -2.37
N PHE A 178 6.26 -14.37 -2.06
CA PHE A 178 7.38 -14.83 -1.22
C PHE A 178 8.55 -15.40 -2.03
N THR A 179 8.31 -15.85 -3.26
CA THR A 179 9.34 -16.43 -4.14
C THR A 179 10.03 -15.39 -5.01
N VAL A 180 9.27 -14.69 -5.87
CA VAL A 180 9.81 -13.80 -6.89
C VAL A 180 10.04 -12.39 -6.34
N TRP A 181 9.10 -11.87 -5.53
CA TRP A 181 9.17 -10.52 -4.97
C TRP A 181 9.50 -10.50 -3.48
N ARG A 182 10.78 -10.69 -3.11
CA ARG A 182 11.26 -10.37 -1.75
C ARG A 182 11.32 -8.86 -1.53
N ILE A 183 10.16 -8.25 -1.36
CA ILE A 183 10.03 -6.83 -0.99
C ILE A 183 10.64 -6.64 0.39
N HIS A 184 11.60 -5.71 0.51
CA HIS A 184 12.29 -5.42 1.75
C HIS A 184 11.32 -4.71 2.71
N PRO A 185 10.93 -5.35 3.84
CA PRO A 185 9.84 -4.88 4.69
C PRO A 185 10.08 -3.52 5.37
N PHE A 186 11.32 -3.02 5.35
CA PHE A 186 11.69 -1.75 5.98
C PHE A 186 11.87 -0.58 5.00
N GLY A 187 11.52 -0.75 3.72
CA GLY A 187 11.67 0.31 2.71
C GLY A 187 10.99 1.64 3.10
N PRO A 188 9.69 1.64 3.43
CA PRO A 188 8.97 2.85 3.85
C PRO A 188 9.53 3.46 5.14
N SER A 189 9.79 2.64 6.17
CA SER A 189 10.36 3.10 7.44
C SER A 189 11.76 3.69 7.26
N ARG A 190 12.61 3.08 6.41
CA ARG A 190 13.94 3.61 6.08
C ARG A 190 13.86 4.91 5.29
N ARG A 191 12.86 5.07 4.42
CA ARG A 191 12.62 6.34 3.69
C ARG A 191 12.13 7.44 4.63
N ALA A 192 11.20 7.14 5.53
CA ALA A 192 10.73 8.08 6.55
C ALA A 192 11.86 8.53 7.50
N ILE A 193 12.69 7.59 7.97
CA ILE A 193 13.89 7.90 8.75
C ILE A 193 14.87 8.74 7.93
N ARG A 194 15.15 8.37 6.68
CA ARG A 194 16.06 9.14 5.80
C ARG A 194 15.57 10.56 5.60
N ALA A 195 14.27 10.78 5.42
CA ALA A 195 13.67 12.10 5.27
C ALA A 195 13.77 12.93 6.56
N ALA A 196 13.55 12.31 7.73
CA ALA A 196 13.72 13.00 9.01
C ALA A 196 15.19 13.41 9.24
N TYR A 197 16.14 12.50 9.00
CA TYR A 197 17.57 12.77 9.15
C TYR A 197 18.08 13.78 8.11
N SER A 198 17.61 13.74 6.86
CA SER A 198 18.01 14.72 5.84
C SER A 198 17.52 16.12 6.18
N ARG A 199 16.30 16.26 6.71
CA ARG A 199 15.75 17.53 7.21
C ARG A 199 16.55 18.04 8.40
N LEU A 200 16.84 17.19 9.39
CA LEU A 200 17.68 17.57 10.54
C LEU A 200 19.09 18.00 10.11
N ALA A 201 19.69 17.30 9.15
CA ALA A 201 21.00 17.65 8.60
C ALA A 201 20.98 18.98 7.81
N GLY A 202 19.87 19.29 7.14
CA GLY A 202 19.66 20.60 6.50
C GLY A 202 19.60 21.72 7.53
N ILE A 203 18.83 21.52 8.60
CA ILE A 203 18.71 22.47 9.71
C ILE A 203 20.06 22.71 10.40
N ALA A 204 20.84 21.65 10.64
CA ALA A 204 22.17 21.78 11.23
C ALA A 204 23.13 22.61 10.35
N ARG A 205 23.09 22.39 9.03
CA ARG A 205 23.90 23.17 8.06
C ARG A 205 23.48 24.63 7.97
N ASP A 206 22.18 24.91 8.00
CA ASP A 206 21.68 26.28 7.96
C ASP A 206 22.01 27.03 9.25
N ASN A 207 21.91 26.39 10.42
CA ASN A 207 22.35 26.98 11.69
C ASN A 207 23.86 27.27 11.69
N ALA A 208 24.69 26.37 11.16
CA ALA A 208 26.13 26.60 11.05
C ALA A 208 26.43 27.84 10.18
N ARG A 209 25.73 27.98 9.04
CA ARG A 209 25.83 29.17 8.18
C ARG A 209 25.36 30.44 8.86
N PHE A 210 24.29 30.37 9.65
CA PHE A 210 23.77 31.49 10.43
C PHE A 210 24.79 31.97 11.48
N LEU A 211 25.47 31.04 12.15
CA LEU A 211 26.53 31.34 13.12
C LEU A 211 27.77 31.95 12.45
N GLU A 212 28.11 31.52 11.24
CA GLU A 212 29.20 32.10 10.43
C GLU A 212 28.90 33.53 9.95
N GLN A 213 27.63 33.88 9.73
CA GLN A 213 27.20 35.18 9.20
C GLN A 213 27.05 36.29 10.27
N GLY A 214 27.11 35.95 11.55
CA GLY A 214 27.06 36.91 12.67
C GLY A 214 25.66 37.46 12.99
N PRO A 215 25.42 37.95 14.22
CA PRO A 215 24.08 38.17 14.80
C PRO A 215 23.41 39.48 14.37
N ALA A 216 23.31 39.76 13.07
CA ALA A 216 22.83 41.04 12.55
C ALA A 216 21.52 40.94 11.71
N LEU A 217 20.54 40.11 12.12
CA LEU A 217 19.20 40.14 11.52
C LEU A 217 18.08 40.26 12.57
N PRO A 218 17.11 41.19 12.40
CA PRO A 218 15.99 41.40 13.33
C PRO A 218 14.99 40.23 13.48
N ASP A 219 15.14 39.16 12.70
CA ASP A 219 14.17 38.05 12.60
C ASP A 219 14.73 36.68 13.04
N ALA A 220 15.89 36.66 13.70
CA ALA A 220 16.57 35.43 14.14
C ALA A 220 15.68 34.50 15.00
N ALA A 221 14.82 35.09 15.85
CA ALA A 221 13.90 34.35 16.71
C ALA A 221 12.74 33.72 15.93
N ALA A 222 12.18 34.43 14.93
CA ALA A 222 11.13 33.93 14.05
C ALA A 222 11.66 32.83 13.11
N HIS A 223 12.89 32.99 12.61
CA HIS A 223 13.62 31.98 11.86
C HIS A 223 13.76 30.70 12.70
N GLY A 224 14.35 30.79 13.91
CA GLY A 224 14.52 29.65 14.81
C GLY A 224 13.22 28.97 15.28
N ALA A 225 12.09 29.69 15.33
CA ALA A 225 10.78 29.11 15.62
C ALA A 225 10.22 28.28 14.45
N SER A 226 10.36 28.77 13.21
CA SER A 226 9.92 28.05 12.00
C SER A 226 10.70 26.77 11.75
N TYR A 227 12.01 26.75 12.01
CA TYR A 227 12.80 25.52 11.85
C TYR A 227 12.50 24.46 12.92
N ARG A 228 12.21 24.89 14.16
CA ARG A 228 11.79 23.96 15.23
C ARG A 228 10.44 23.33 14.93
N SER A 229 9.48 24.07 14.39
CA SER A 229 8.18 23.52 14.00
C SER A 229 8.32 22.54 12.82
N GLN A 230 9.15 22.86 11.82
CA GLN A 230 9.44 21.96 10.70
C GLN A 230 10.17 20.67 11.12
N ALA A 231 11.15 20.77 12.02
CA ALA A 231 11.83 19.60 12.59
C ALA A 231 10.87 18.71 13.37
N ARG A 232 10.01 19.32 14.19
CA ARG A 232 9.00 18.61 14.97
C ARG A 232 7.97 17.93 14.07
N ALA A 233 7.50 18.60 13.01
CA ALA A 233 6.60 18.00 12.03
C ALA A 233 7.24 16.80 11.31
N ALA A 234 8.52 16.89 10.93
CA ALA A 234 9.25 15.78 10.31
C ALA A 234 9.47 14.61 11.28
N LEU A 235 9.75 14.89 12.56
CA LEU A 235 9.89 13.87 13.60
C LEU A 235 8.55 13.20 13.93
N GLU A 236 7.45 13.96 14.00
CA GLU A 236 6.11 13.41 14.23
C GLU A 236 5.67 12.55 13.03
N ALA A 237 5.94 12.99 11.80
CA ALA A 237 5.69 12.19 10.60
C ALA A 237 6.51 10.89 10.58
N ALA A 238 7.77 10.93 11.00
CA ALA A 238 8.59 9.74 11.14
C ALA A 238 8.10 8.81 12.27
N ARG A 239 7.68 9.37 13.41
CA ARG A 239 7.09 8.63 14.52
C ARG A 239 5.81 7.91 14.08
N VAL A 240 4.92 8.58 13.36
CA VAL A 240 3.71 7.97 12.79
C VAL A 240 4.04 6.87 11.78
N ALA A 241 5.07 7.07 10.95
CA ALA A 241 5.50 6.07 9.98
C ALA A 241 6.25 4.86 10.59
N LEU A 242 6.62 4.92 11.87
CA LEU A 242 7.35 3.88 12.61
C LEU A 242 6.50 3.17 13.67
N ALA A 243 5.34 3.72 14.03
CA ALA A 243 4.38 3.15 14.98
C ALA A 243 3.46 2.14 14.28
#